data_AF-A0A6J4J5M4-F1
#
_entry.id   AF-A0A6J4J5M4-F1
#
_cell.length_a   1.000
_cell.length_b   1.000
_cell.length_c   1.000
_cell.angle_alpha   90.00
_cell.angle_beta   90.00
_cell.angle_gamma   90.00
#
_symmetry.space_group_name_H-M   'P 1'
#
loop_
_entity.id
_entity.type
_entity.pdbx_description
1 polymer ?
#
loop_
_entity_poly.entity_id
_entity_poly.type
_entity_poly.pdbx_seq_one_letter_code
_entity_poly.pdbx_strand_id
1 'polypeptide(L)'
;AKAVLFEPERTSHGVVNAEDPHGRRLIDAARIPMTTFSMSDAEALETHPGRSEFRWQGVDVRLQLPGRFNVANALGAATACLVLGVAPSTIARALSELAPLRGRMEPVDAGQPFTVLVDYAHTPDALQAVLVTAREAAGDGRVLVVFGCGGDRDRGKRGPMGEVAATLADVAVLTDDNPRSEDSSAIIREVLAGVGQPEEVRTIPDRRDAIAHALESARPGDVVVIAGKGHETGQVYGTEIRPFDDRQVALELLGSGAA
;
A
#
# COMPACT_ATOMS: atom_id res chain seq x y z
N ALA A 1 -19.79 6.43 -9.90
CA ALA A 1 -19.34 5.17 -10.55
C ALA A 1 -19.42 3.97 -9.61
N LYS A 2 -18.62 3.88 -8.53
CA LYS A 2 -18.58 2.67 -7.65
C LYS A 2 -19.91 2.33 -6.95
N ALA A 3 -20.78 3.31 -6.70
CA ALA A 3 -22.10 3.10 -6.09
C ALA A 3 -22.99 2.10 -6.85
N VAL A 4 -22.76 1.93 -8.16
CA VAL A 4 -23.49 0.93 -8.98
C VAL A 4 -23.37 -0.49 -8.42
N LEU A 5 -22.26 -0.81 -7.75
CA LEU A 5 -22.02 -2.13 -7.16
C LEU A 5 -22.96 -2.44 -5.98
N PHE A 6 -23.58 -1.42 -5.40
CA PHE A 6 -24.50 -1.51 -4.26
C PHE A 6 -25.98 -1.41 -4.69
N GLU A 7 -26.24 -1.47 -5.99
CA GLU A 7 -27.60 -1.51 -6.51
C GLU A 7 -28.21 -2.90 -6.32
N PRO A 8 -29.53 -3.00 -6.04
CA PRO A 8 -30.21 -4.28 -5.81
C PRO A 8 -30.05 -5.30 -6.95
N GLU A 9 -29.83 -4.83 -8.18
CA GLU A 9 -29.61 -5.66 -9.36
C GLU A 9 -28.24 -6.37 -9.37
N ARG A 10 -27.29 -5.92 -8.52
CA ARG A 10 -25.91 -6.44 -8.48
C ARG A 10 -25.56 -7.13 -7.18
N THR A 11 -26.14 -6.72 -6.06
CA THR A 11 -25.89 -7.32 -4.75
C THR A 11 -27.13 -7.26 -3.88
N SER A 12 -27.30 -8.27 -3.03
CA SER A 12 -28.39 -8.35 -2.06
C SER A 12 -28.04 -7.75 -0.70
N HIS A 13 -26.75 -7.53 -0.42
CA HIS A 13 -26.27 -6.97 0.86
C HIS A 13 -24.97 -6.19 0.64
N GLY A 14 -24.85 -5.02 1.26
CA GLY A 14 -23.65 -4.19 1.18
C GLY A 14 -22.83 -4.21 2.48
N VAL A 15 -21.51 -4.22 2.37
CA VAL A 15 -20.59 -4.02 3.49
C VAL A 15 -19.74 -2.79 3.21
N VAL A 16 -19.70 -1.85 4.16
CA VAL A 16 -19.07 -0.53 3.94
C VAL A 16 -18.31 -0.05 5.18
N ASN A 17 -17.20 0.64 4.94
CA ASN A 17 -16.46 1.31 6.01
C ASN A 17 -17.24 2.57 6.44
N ALA A 18 -17.69 2.63 7.69
CA ALA A 18 -18.43 3.76 8.24
C ALA A 18 -17.55 4.98 8.56
N GLU A 19 -16.23 4.83 8.57
CA GLU A 19 -15.30 5.94 8.75
C GLU A 19 -15.05 6.71 7.46
N ASP A 20 -15.30 6.09 6.31
CA ASP A 20 -15.14 6.70 5.00
C ASP A 20 -16.35 7.60 4.64
N PRO A 21 -16.15 8.88 4.28
CA PRO A 21 -17.25 9.77 3.88
C PRO A 21 -18.06 9.25 2.68
N HIS A 22 -17.43 8.58 1.73
CA HIS A 22 -18.13 7.90 0.62
C HIS A 22 -18.86 6.65 1.10
N GLY A 23 -18.33 5.93 2.09
CA GLY A 23 -19.03 4.85 2.77
C GLY A 23 -20.35 5.32 3.38
N ARG A 24 -20.34 6.46 4.09
CA ARG A 24 -21.55 7.10 4.64
C ARG A 24 -22.57 7.46 3.56
N ARG A 25 -22.11 8.06 2.45
CA ARG A 25 -22.99 8.37 1.30
C ARG A 25 -23.63 7.12 0.69
N LEU A 26 -22.93 5.97 0.70
CA LEU A 26 -23.50 4.71 0.21
C LEU A 26 -24.59 4.18 1.16
N ILE A 27 -24.42 4.34 2.47
CA ILE A 27 -25.43 3.98 3.48
C ILE A 27 -26.68 4.84 3.29
N ASP A 28 -26.51 6.16 3.17
CA ASP A 28 -27.62 7.12 3.03
C ASP A 28 -28.44 6.85 1.76
N ALA A 29 -27.80 6.36 0.69
CA ALA A 29 -28.43 6.06 -0.59
C ALA A 29 -28.84 4.58 -0.74
N ALA A 30 -28.68 3.75 0.30
CA ALA A 30 -28.83 2.31 0.20
C ALA A 30 -30.28 1.90 -0.10
N ARG A 31 -30.43 0.96 -1.04
CA ARG A 31 -31.71 0.31 -1.38
C ARG A 31 -31.73 -1.18 -1.02
N ILE A 32 -30.68 -1.62 -0.34
CA ILE A 32 -30.42 -2.97 0.14
C ILE A 32 -29.99 -2.90 1.61
N PRO A 33 -30.05 -4.00 2.37
CA PRO A 33 -29.43 -4.07 3.68
C PRO A 33 -27.93 -3.74 3.63
N MET A 34 -27.47 -2.98 4.61
CA MET A 34 -26.07 -2.55 4.74
C MET A 34 -25.54 -2.94 6.12
N THR A 35 -24.36 -3.55 6.16
CA THR A 35 -23.59 -3.74 7.38
C THR A 35 -22.35 -2.85 7.34
N THR A 36 -22.09 -2.17 8.44
CA THR A 36 -20.92 -1.29 8.56
C THR A 36 -19.79 -1.99 9.30
N PHE A 37 -18.56 -1.58 8.99
CA PHE A 37 -17.39 -1.83 9.83
C PHE A 37 -16.59 -0.54 10.02
N SER A 38 -15.73 -0.51 11.03
CA SER A 38 -14.88 0.63 11.37
C SER A 38 -13.69 0.18 12.21
N MET A 39 -12.67 1.02 12.37
CA MET A 39 -11.53 0.70 13.24
C MET A 39 -11.91 0.46 14.70
N SER A 40 -13.05 0.96 15.19
CA SER A 40 -13.51 0.68 16.56
C SER A 40 -13.95 -0.78 16.77
N ASP A 41 -14.16 -1.55 15.70
CA ASP A 41 -14.48 -2.98 15.80
C ASP A 41 -13.24 -3.83 16.15
N ALA A 42 -12.04 -3.27 16.04
CA ALA A 42 -10.80 -3.87 16.54
C ALA A 42 -10.51 -3.37 17.96
N GLU A 43 -10.96 -4.14 18.95
CA GLU A 43 -10.71 -3.87 20.36
C GLU A 43 -9.24 -4.18 20.72
N ALA A 44 -8.67 -3.40 21.64
CA ALA A 44 -7.31 -3.59 22.14
C ALA A 44 -6.25 -3.72 21.01
N LEU A 45 -6.39 -2.91 19.96
CA LEU A 45 -5.48 -2.91 18.81
C LEU A 45 -4.06 -2.49 19.21
N GLU A 46 -3.12 -3.37 18.93
CA GLU A 46 -1.68 -3.14 18.98
C GLU A 46 -1.06 -3.38 17.60
N THR A 47 -0.26 -2.43 17.12
CA THR A 47 0.50 -2.58 15.88
C THR A 47 1.97 -2.79 16.19
N HIS A 48 2.60 -3.71 15.46
CA HIS A 48 4.01 -4.03 15.59
C HIS A 48 4.65 -4.09 14.20
N PRO A 49 6.00 -4.04 14.11
CA PRO A 49 6.68 -4.39 12.87
C PRO A 49 6.25 -5.78 12.39
N GLY A 50 5.74 -5.84 11.16
CA GLY A 50 5.29 -7.07 10.49
C GLY A 50 3.95 -7.66 10.93
N ARG A 51 3.30 -7.17 12.00
CA ARG A 51 2.01 -7.72 12.46
C ARG A 51 1.11 -6.73 13.19
N SER A 52 -0.16 -7.08 13.32
CA SER A 52 -1.14 -6.37 14.16
C SER A 52 -1.91 -7.38 15.01
N GLU A 53 -2.16 -7.05 16.28
CA GLU A 53 -2.92 -7.87 17.23
C GLU A 53 -4.14 -7.08 17.71
N PHE A 54 -5.31 -7.69 17.70
CA PHE A 54 -6.55 -7.05 18.14
C PHE A 54 -7.60 -8.11 18.47
N ARG A 55 -8.68 -7.71 19.13
CA ARG A 55 -9.85 -8.56 19.39
C ARG A 55 -11.03 -8.10 18.53
N TRP A 56 -11.66 -9.04 17.83
CA TRP A 56 -12.83 -8.78 16.99
C TRP A 56 -13.94 -9.77 17.33
N GLN A 57 -15.15 -9.24 17.61
CA GLN A 57 -16.30 -10.05 18.02
C GLN A 57 -15.98 -10.97 19.22
N GLY A 58 -15.17 -10.46 20.17
CA GLY A 58 -14.75 -11.21 21.36
C GLY A 58 -13.68 -12.28 21.12
N VAL A 59 -13.10 -12.39 19.92
CA VAL A 59 -12.06 -13.38 19.57
C VAL A 59 -10.75 -12.67 19.20
N ASP A 60 -9.63 -13.17 19.70
CA ASP A 60 -8.31 -12.60 19.39
C ASP A 60 -7.90 -12.90 17.94
N VAL A 61 -7.30 -11.91 17.29
CA VAL A 61 -6.79 -11.96 15.91
C VAL A 61 -5.34 -11.52 15.91
N ARG A 62 -4.47 -12.33 15.29
CA ARG A 62 -3.06 -12.00 15.05
C ARG A 62 -2.78 -11.92 13.55
N LEU A 63 -2.93 -10.73 13.00
CA LEU A 63 -2.77 -10.50 11.57
C LEU A 63 -1.29 -10.32 11.21
N GLN A 64 -0.75 -11.16 10.32
CA GLN A 64 0.63 -11.05 9.79
C GLN A 64 0.78 -9.94 8.75
N LEU A 65 0.09 -8.82 8.97
CA LEU A 65 0.17 -7.61 8.16
C LEU A 65 0.25 -6.41 9.10
N PRO A 66 1.28 -5.56 8.97
CA PRO A 66 1.42 -4.37 9.80
C PRO A 66 0.49 -3.25 9.32
N GLY A 67 0.23 -2.31 10.22
CA GLY A 67 -0.44 -1.05 9.91
C GLY A 67 -1.96 -1.10 10.05
N ARG A 68 -2.50 0.03 10.55
CA ARG A 68 -3.94 0.18 10.83
C ARG A 68 -4.81 0.02 9.58
N PHE A 69 -4.31 0.35 8.40
CA PHE A 69 -5.03 0.15 7.14
C PHE A 69 -5.26 -1.33 6.80
N ASN A 70 -4.30 -2.21 7.14
CA ASN A 70 -4.48 -3.65 6.96
C ASN A 70 -5.47 -4.23 7.97
N VAL A 71 -5.53 -3.68 9.19
CA VAL A 71 -6.59 -4.00 10.15
C VAL A 71 -7.95 -3.59 9.61
N ALA A 72 -8.10 -2.37 9.06
CA ALA A 72 -9.35 -1.94 8.42
C ALA A 72 -9.77 -2.87 7.27
N ASN A 73 -8.82 -3.28 6.42
CA ASN A 73 -9.08 -4.24 5.34
C ASN A 73 -9.52 -5.61 5.88
N ALA A 74 -8.87 -6.11 6.94
CA ALA A 74 -9.23 -7.35 7.59
C ALA A 74 -10.63 -7.28 8.22
N LEU A 75 -10.99 -6.18 8.87
CA LEU A 75 -12.33 -5.94 9.42
C LEU A 75 -13.40 -5.90 8.32
N GLY A 76 -13.11 -5.28 7.17
CA GLY A 76 -14.02 -5.28 6.02
C GLY A 76 -14.26 -6.68 5.48
N ALA A 77 -13.20 -7.47 5.30
CA ALA A 77 -13.29 -8.87 4.88
C ALA A 77 -14.02 -9.74 5.92
N ALA A 78 -13.70 -9.57 7.20
CA ALA A 78 -14.31 -10.28 8.31
C ALA A 78 -15.81 -10.02 8.39
N THR A 79 -16.21 -8.75 8.24
CA THR A 79 -17.61 -8.32 8.25
C THR A 79 -18.37 -8.89 7.04
N ALA A 80 -17.74 -8.96 5.86
CA ALA A 80 -18.34 -9.63 4.71
C ALA A 80 -18.56 -11.13 4.94
N CYS A 81 -17.57 -11.84 5.51
CA CYS A 81 -17.73 -13.25 5.87
C CYS A 81 -18.82 -13.46 6.93
N LEU A 82 -18.93 -12.54 7.90
CA LEU A 82 -19.95 -12.59 8.94
C LEU A 82 -21.36 -12.45 8.36
N VAL A 83 -21.56 -11.51 7.42
CA VAL A 83 -22.82 -11.33 6.68
C VAL A 83 -23.19 -12.60 5.91
N LEU A 84 -22.20 -13.33 5.40
CA LEU A 84 -22.39 -14.61 4.72
C LEU A 84 -22.63 -15.80 5.69
N GLY A 85 -22.72 -15.56 6.99
CA GLY A 85 -23.05 -16.56 8.00
C GLY A 85 -21.86 -17.37 8.52
N VAL A 86 -20.62 -16.95 8.28
CA VAL A 86 -19.43 -17.61 8.83
C VAL A 86 -19.25 -17.20 10.30
N ALA A 87 -19.01 -18.19 11.17
CA ALA A 87 -18.84 -17.94 12.61
C ALA A 87 -17.62 -17.03 12.90
N PRO A 88 -17.72 -16.07 13.84
CA PRO A 88 -16.61 -15.16 14.17
C PRO A 88 -15.29 -15.86 14.52
N SER A 89 -15.34 -16.95 15.29
CA SER A 89 -14.15 -17.73 15.66
C SER A 89 -13.44 -18.36 14.46
N THR A 90 -14.19 -18.80 13.45
CA THR A 90 -13.64 -19.33 12.20
C THR A 90 -12.95 -18.23 11.41
N ILE A 91 -13.57 -17.06 11.31
CA ILE A 91 -13.01 -15.90 10.60
C ILE A 91 -11.72 -15.41 11.28
N ALA A 92 -11.76 -15.19 12.60
CA ALA A 92 -10.62 -14.72 13.38
C ALA A 92 -9.42 -15.67 13.29
N ARG A 93 -9.67 -16.99 13.36
CA ARG A 93 -8.64 -18.00 13.16
C ARG A 93 -8.07 -17.96 11.75
N ALA A 94 -8.92 -17.88 10.72
CA ALA A 94 -8.47 -17.81 9.32
C ALA A 94 -7.62 -16.55 9.05
N LEU A 95 -7.99 -15.41 9.62
CA LEU A 95 -7.17 -14.18 9.55
C LEU A 95 -5.83 -14.35 10.24
N SER A 96 -5.78 -15.09 11.35
CA SER A 96 -4.54 -15.33 12.11
C SER A 96 -3.62 -16.35 11.44
N GLU A 97 -4.18 -17.26 10.65
CA GLU A 97 -3.46 -18.26 9.84
C GLU A 97 -3.08 -17.72 8.44
N LEU A 98 -3.47 -16.48 8.11
CA LEU A 98 -3.19 -15.88 6.81
C LEU A 98 -1.67 -15.73 6.60
N ALA A 99 -1.17 -16.36 5.54
CA ALA A 99 0.21 -16.20 5.13
C ALA A 99 0.49 -14.75 4.68
N PRO A 100 1.72 -14.25 4.83
CA PRO A 100 2.11 -12.94 4.29
C PRO A 100 1.70 -12.80 2.82
N LEU A 101 1.05 -11.68 2.52
CA LEU A 101 0.57 -11.40 1.18
C LEU A 101 1.69 -10.78 0.34
N ARG A 102 1.96 -11.37 -0.82
CA ARG A 102 2.96 -10.82 -1.75
C ARG A 102 2.61 -9.39 -2.14
N GLY A 103 3.59 -8.50 -2.09
CA GLY A 103 3.45 -7.09 -2.44
C GLY A 103 2.52 -6.29 -1.53
N ARG A 104 2.30 -6.70 -0.28
CA ARG A 104 1.52 -5.96 0.73
C ARG A 104 2.34 -5.81 2.00
N MET A 105 3.03 -4.69 2.13
CA MET A 105 4.05 -4.46 3.16
C MET A 105 5.00 -5.65 3.30
N GLU A 106 5.36 -6.26 2.17
CA GLU A 106 6.15 -7.48 2.13
C GLU A 106 7.61 -7.14 2.48
N PRO A 107 8.17 -7.72 3.55
CA PRO A 107 9.55 -7.45 3.93
C PRO A 107 10.53 -8.12 2.95
N VAL A 108 11.58 -7.39 2.61
CA VAL A 108 12.74 -7.88 1.87
C VAL A 108 13.94 -7.86 2.81
N ASP A 109 14.45 -9.04 3.13
CA ASP A 109 15.56 -9.21 4.07
C ASP A 109 16.66 -10.07 3.45
N ALA A 110 17.86 -9.48 3.37
CA ALA A 110 19.12 -10.10 2.98
C ALA A 110 20.22 -9.87 4.03
N GLY A 111 19.84 -9.56 5.27
CA GLY A 111 20.75 -9.32 6.40
C GLY A 111 21.20 -7.87 6.58
N GLN A 112 20.60 -6.93 5.85
CA GLN A 112 20.93 -5.50 5.96
C GLN A 112 20.41 -4.87 7.27
N PRO A 113 21.04 -3.80 7.79
CA PRO A 113 20.69 -3.22 9.10
C PRO A 113 19.48 -2.25 9.06
N PHE A 114 18.71 -2.27 7.98
CA PHE A 114 17.54 -1.42 7.75
C PHE A 114 16.39 -2.24 7.16
N THR A 115 15.17 -1.71 7.24
CA THR A 115 13.99 -2.42 6.74
C THR A 115 13.73 -2.06 5.28
N VAL A 116 13.39 -3.03 4.45
CA VAL A 116 12.90 -2.82 3.08
C VAL A 116 11.51 -3.44 2.95
N LEU A 117 10.54 -2.69 2.45
CA LEU A 117 9.14 -3.12 2.29
C LEU A 117 8.69 -2.90 0.84
N VAL A 118 8.06 -3.91 0.25
CA VAL A 118 7.41 -3.80 -1.08
C VAL A 118 5.89 -3.73 -0.91
N ASP A 119 5.25 -2.72 -1.48
CA ASP A 119 3.79 -2.53 -1.39
C ASP A 119 3.14 -2.11 -2.73
N TYR A 120 1.90 -2.55 -2.93
CA TYR A 120 1.06 -2.22 -4.09
C TYR A 120 0.45 -0.80 -4.08
N ALA A 121 0.77 0.02 -3.10
CA ALA A 121 0.24 1.38 -2.98
C ALA A 121 0.51 2.23 -4.22
N HIS A 122 -0.54 2.47 -5.01
CA HIS A 122 -0.49 3.23 -6.27
C HIS A 122 -1.56 4.33 -6.32
N THR A 123 -2.11 4.71 -5.17
CA THR A 123 -3.03 5.85 -4.98
C THR A 123 -2.51 6.74 -3.86
N PRO A 124 -2.91 8.03 -3.78
CA PRO A 124 -2.45 8.95 -2.74
C PRO A 124 -2.75 8.41 -1.33
N ASP A 125 -4.00 7.99 -1.08
CA ASP A 125 -4.42 7.46 0.22
C ASP A 125 -3.67 6.18 0.61
N ALA A 126 -3.44 5.28 -0.36
CA ALA A 126 -2.70 4.04 -0.09
C ALA A 126 -1.22 4.34 0.19
N LEU A 127 -0.61 5.25 -0.57
CA LEU A 127 0.78 5.66 -0.36
C LEU A 127 0.94 6.33 1.01
N GLN A 128 0.02 7.21 1.37
CA GLN A 128 -0.02 7.84 2.70
C GLN A 128 -0.12 6.79 3.80
N ALA A 129 -1.03 5.83 3.69
CA ALA A 129 -1.21 4.77 4.70
C ALA A 129 0.06 3.92 4.89
N VAL A 130 0.74 3.58 3.78
CA VAL A 130 2.01 2.85 3.81
C VAL A 130 3.12 3.69 4.44
N LEU A 131 3.26 4.97 4.07
CA LEU A 131 4.32 5.83 4.62
C LEU A 131 4.12 6.14 6.10
N VAL A 132 2.87 6.32 6.56
CA VAL A 132 2.57 6.46 7.99
C VAL A 132 2.96 5.18 8.74
N THR A 133 2.62 4.01 8.20
CA THR A 133 3.00 2.73 8.81
C THR A 133 4.53 2.55 8.82
N ALA A 134 5.21 2.96 7.75
CA ALA A 134 6.68 2.93 7.67
C ALA A 134 7.33 3.87 8.69
N ARG A 135 6.74 5.06 8.93
CA ARG A 135 7.21 6.00 9.96
C ARG A 135 7.09 5.42 11.36
N GLU A 136 5.97 4.78 11.68
CA GLU A 136 5.79 4.08 12.96
C GLU A 136 6.85 3.00 13.16
N ALA A 137 7.20 2.26 12.10
CA ALA A 137 8.22 1.22 12.14
C ALA A 137 9.66 1.78 12.22
N ALA A 138 9.93 2.93 11.60
CA ALA A 138 11.26 3.55 11.58
C ALA A 138 11.64 4.15 12.94
N GLY A 139 10.66 4.61 13.74
CA GLY A 139 10.94 5.37 14.96
C GLY A 139 11.74 6.63 14.66
N ASP A 140 12.96 6.71 15.20
CA ASP A 140 13.90 7.81 14.95
C ASP A 140 14.68 7.68 13.62
N GLY A 141 14.55 6.55 12.93
CA GLY A 141 15.11 6.32 11.60
C GLY A 141 14.38 7.09 10.50
N ARG A 142 14.97 7.12 9.30
CA ARG A 142 14.38 7.77 8.14
C ARG A 142 13.42 6.87 7.39
N VAL A 143 12.41 7.47 6.76
CA VAL A 143 11.53 6.81 5.79
C VAL A 143 11.96 7.24 4.39
N LEU A 144 12.37 6.28 3.57
CA LEU A 144 12.70 6.48 2.16
C LEU A 144 11.62 5.82 1.31
N VAL A 145 11.23 6.45 0.20
CA VAL A 145 10.22 5.89 -0.71
C VAL A 145 10.67 5.92 -2.16
N VAL A 146 10.51 4.80 -2.85
CA VAL A 146 10.62 4.67 -4.30
C VAL A 146 9.21 4.46 -4.85
N PHE A 147 8.75 5.34 -5.73
CA PHE A 147 7.38 5.26 -6.25
C PHE A 147 7.29 5.80 -7.68
N GLY A 148 6.22 5.43 -8.37
CA GLY A 148 5.91 5.90 -9.71
C GLY A 148 4.41 6.04 -9.94
N CYS A 149 4.04 6.44 -11.15
CA CYS A 149 2.65 6.51 -11.59
C CYS A 149 2.47 5.85 -12.96
N GLY A 150 1.36 5.12 -13.11
CA GLY A 150 0.95 4.52 -14.38
C GLY A 150 0.62 5.54 -15.47
N GLY A 151 1.05 5.24 -16.69
CA GLY A 151 0.55 5.88 -17.91
C GLY A 151 -0.82 5.33 -18.34
N ASP A 152 -1.50 6.04 -19.24
CA ASP A 152 -2.80 5.78 -19.85
C ASP A 152 -3.98 5.65 -18.87
N ARG A 153 -3.79 6.01 -17.59
CA ARG A 153 -4.83 5.93 -16.55
C ARG A 153 -4.63 6.92 -15.41
N ASP A 154 -5.74 7.26 -14.76
CA ASP A 154 -5.82 7.94 -13.45
C ASP A 154 -4.89 9.15 -13.26
N ARG A 155 -4.74 10.02 -14.27
CA ARG A 155 -3.83 11.19 -14.21
C ARG A 155 -4.04 12.10 -13.00
N GLY A 156 -5.29 12.22 -12.54
CA GLY A 156 -5.66 13.05 -11.38
C GLY A 156 -4.98 12.64 -10.06
N LYS A 157 -4.40 11.44 -9.98
CA LYS A 157 -3.67 10.98 -8.78
C LYS A 157 -2.20 11.41 -8.75
N ARG A 158 -1.62 11.82 -9.89
CA ARG A 158 -0.16 12.02 -10.05
C ARG A 158 0.36 13.09 -9.11
N GLY A 159 -0.17 14.31 -9.19
CA GLY A 159 0.20 15.42 -8.31
C GLY A 159 0.03 15.07 -6.82
N PRO A 160 -1.16 14.62 -6.39
CA PRO A 160 -1.37 14.23 -4.99
C PRO A 160 -0.45 13.10 -4.50
N MET A 161 -0.07 12.13 -5.34
CA MET A 161 0.94 11.12 -4.95
C MET A 161 2.32 11.75 -4.73
N GLY A 162 2.72 12.72 -5.55
CA GLY A 162 3.96 13.47 -5.36
C GLY A 162 3.96 14.26 -4.05
N GLU A 163 2.87 14.98 -3.77
CA GLU A 163 2.66 15.72 -2.53
C GLU A 163 2.81 14.83 -1.29
N VAL A 164 2.12 13.69 -1.28
CA VAL A 164 2.18 12.70 -0.19
C VAL A 164 3.60 12.19 0.03
N ALA A 165 4.31 11.81 -1.04
CA ALA A 165 5.67 11.29 -0.94
C ALA A 165 6.63 12.34 -0.38
N ALA A 166 6.59 13.57 -0.89
CA ALA A 166 7.44 14.67 -0.43
C ALA A 166 7.15 15.11 1.01
N THR A 167 5.90 14.98 1.45
CA THR A 167 5.49 15.39 2.80
C THR A 167 5.84 14.35 3.86
N LEU A 168 5.74 13.06 3.55
CA LEU A 168 5.81 11.99 4.56
C LEU A 168 7.12 11.21 4.57
N ALA A 169 7.88 11.22 3.48
CA ALA A 169 9.19 10.58 3.41
C ALA A 169 10.32 11.60 3.61
N ASP A 170 11.41 11.16 4.23
CA ASP A 170 12.64 11.96 4.34
C ASP A 170 13.44 11.96 3.03
N VAL A 171 13.26 10.90 2.21
CA VAL A 171 13.84 10.80 0.86
C VAL A 171 12.78 10.21 -0.07
N ALA A 172 12.39 10.97 -1.08
CA ALA A 172 11.48 10.52 -2.12
C ALA A 172 12.21 10.34 -3.45
N VAL A 173 12.10 9.14 -4.03
CA VAL A 173 12.66 8.79 -5.34
C VAL A 173 11.50 8.47 -6.30
N LEU A 174 11.32 9.34 -7.28
CA LEU A 174 10.30 9.21 -8.32
C LEU A 174 10.88 8.48 -9.53
N THR A 175 10.18 7.44 -9.97
CA THR A 175 10.60 6.55 -11.06
C THR A 175 9.42 6.13 -11.94
N ASP A 176 9.69 5.32 -12.96
CA ASP A 176 8.65 4.73 -13.80
C ASP A 176 7.87 3.65 -13.06
N ASP A 177 6.55 3.61 -13.29
CA ASP A 177 5.67 2.50 -12.91
C ASP A 177 4.68 2.26 -14.04
N ASN A 178 5.04 1.37 -14.97
CA ASN A 178 4.22 1.06 -16.14
C ASN A 178 3.82 2.32 -16.94
N PRO A 179 4.78 3.04 -17.57
CA PRO A 179 4.50 4.24 -18.35
C PRO A 179 3.60 3.96 -19.57
N ARG A 180 3.50 2.71 -20.04
CA ARG A 180 2.67 2.32 -21.19
C ARG A 180 2.98 3.21 -22.39
N SER A 181 1.96 3.78 -23.04
CA SER A 181 2.15 4.61 -24.24
C SER A 181 2.51 6.06 -23.94
N GLU A 182 2.49 6.48 -22.67
CA GLU A 182 2.88 7.83 -22.28
C GLU A 182 4.40 7.98 -22.14
N ASP A 183 4.88 9.19 -22.37
CA ASP A 183 6.26 9.58 -22.13
C ASP A 183 6.56 9.64 -20.62
N SER A 184 7.58 8.91 -20.16
CA SER A 184 8.00 8.89 -18.76
C SER A 184 8.26 10.28 -18.20
N SER A 185 8.89 11.17 -18.98
CA SER A 185 9.18 12.54 -18.52
C SER A 185 7.91 13.37 -18.32
N ALA A 186 6.86 13.13 -19.11
CA ALA A 186 5.56 13.77 -18.93
C ALA A 186 4.87 13.31 -17.65
N ILE A 187 4.86 12.00 -17.36
CA ILE A 187 4.32 11.46 -16.11
C ILE A 187 5.07 12.06 -14.91
N ILE A 188 6.39 12.06 -14.96
CA ILE A 188 7.24 12.60 -13.89
C ILE A 188 6.92 14.08 -13.64
N ARG A 189 6.82 14.91 -14.70
CA ARG A 189 6.44 16.32 -14.56
C ARG A 189 5.07 16.50 -13.89
N GLU A 190 4.09 15.65 -14.22
CA GLU A 190 2.75 15.71 -13.62
C GLU A 190 2.74 15.32 -12.15
N VAL A 191 3.59 14.36 -11.75
CA VAL A 191 3.76 14.02 -10.33
C VAL A 191 4.41 15.18 -9.58
N LEU A 192 5.50 15.73 -10.13
CA LEU A 192 6.22 16.85 -9.53
C LEU A 192 5.40 18.14 -9.46
N ALA A 193 4.39 18.32 -10.31
CA ALA A 193 3.50 19.47 -10.26
C ALA A 193 2.68 19.56 -8.95
N GLY A 194 2.54 18.46 -8.20
CA GLY A 194 1.95 18.46 -6.87
C GLY A 194 2.96 18.68 -5.72
N VAL A 195 4.25 18.73 -6.02
CA VAL A 195 5.31 18.88 -5.02
C VAL A 195 5.66 20.35 -4.84
N GLY A 196 5.64 20.85 -3.60
CA GLY A 196 5.96 22.25 -3.32
C GLY A 196 7.40 22.64 -3.66
N GLN A 197 8.36 21.75 -3.40
CA GLN A 197 9.78 21.89 -3.74
C GLN A 197 10.24 20.66 -4.57
N PRO A 198 10.00 20.66 -5.89
CA PRO A 198 10.29 19.51 -6.76
C PRO A 198 11.73 19.01 -6.71
N GLU A 199 12.69 19.88 -6.38
CA GLU A 199 14.11 19.56 -6.20
C GLU A 199 14.41 18.62 -5.03
N GLU A 200 13.50 18.52 -4.04
CA GLU A 200 13.60 17.59 -2.92
C GLU A 200 13.23 16.16 -3.32
N VAL A 201 12.56 15.98 -4.47
CA VAL A 201 12.21 14.65 -5.01
C VAL A 201 13.22 14.25 -6.07
N ARG A 202 13.95 13.18 -5.79
CA ARG A 202 14.96 12.64 -6.71
C ARG A 202 14.27 11.90 -7.86
N THR A 203 14.46 12.34 -9.10
CA THR A 203 13.92 11.63 -10.28
C THR A 203 14.95 10.68 -10.89
N ILE A 204 14.62 9.38 -10.93
CA ILE A 204 15.43 8.34 -11.60
C ILE A 204 14.45 7.47 -12.42
N PRO A 205 14.30 7.69 -13.73
CA PRO A 205 13.28 7.01 -14.54
C PRO A 205 13.41 5.48 -14.55
N ASP A 206 14.65 4.95 -14.60
CA ASP A 206 14.85 3.51 -14.50
C ASP A 206 14.53 3.03 -13.07
N ARG A 207 13.61 2.08 -12.97
CA ARG A 207 13.08 1.61 -11.69
C ARG A 207 14.12 0.82 -10.90
N ARG A 208 15.01 0.07 -11.56
CA ARG A 208 16.08 -0.66 -10.87
C ARG A 208 17.08 0.31 -10.28
N ASP A 209 17.48 1.32 -11.05
CA ASP A 209 18.42 2.35 -10.60
C ASP A 209 17.82 3.19 -9.45
N ALA A 210 16.52 3.48 -9.51
CA ALA A 210 15.81 4.17 -8.43
C ALA A 210 15.80 3.34 -7.13
N ILE A 211 15.53 2.04 -7.23
CA ILE A 211 15.62 1.11 -6.09
C ILE A 211 17.05 1.06 -5.55
N ALA A 212 18.05 0.89 -6.42
CA ALA A 212 19.45 0.87 -6.02
C ALA A 212 19.85 2.14 -5.25
N HIS A 213 19.48 3.31 -5.78
CA HIS A 213 19.76 4.59 -5.14
C HIS A 213 19.16 4.70 -3.74
N ALA A 214 17.91 4.25 -3.55
CA ALA A 214 17.27 4.28 -2.23
C ALA A 214 17.93 3.32 -1.24
N LEU A 215 18.27 2.11 -1.69
CA LEU A 215 18.95 1.09 -0.86
C LEU A 215 20.35 1.54 -0.44
N GLU A 216 21.14 2.11 -1.36
CA GLU A 216 22.47 2.66 -1.08
C GLU A 216 22.43 3.87 -0.15
N SER A 217 21.34 4.64 -0.19
CA SER A 217 21.15 5.82 0.66
C SER A 217 20.68 5.48 2.08
N ALA A 218 20.19 4.25 2.32
CA ALA A 218 19.63 3.82 3.59
C ALA A 218 20.71 3.60 4.67
N ARG A 219 20.37 3.93 5.92
CA ARG A 219 21.22 3.80 7.11
C ARG A 219 20.60 2.82 8.10
N PRO A 220 21.37 2.26 9.05
CA PRO A 220 20.83 1.41 10.09
C PRO A 220 19.60 2.05 10.79
N GLY A 221 18.51 1.29 10.89
CA GLY A 221 17.25 1.76 11.46
C GLY A 221 16.30 2.49 10.50
N ASP A 222 16.73 2.81 9.28
CA ASP A 222 15.84 3.38 8.26
C ASP A 222 14.83 2.34 7.75
N VAL A 223 13.75 2.83 7.12
CA VAL A 223 12.75 2.03 6.40
C VAL A 223 12.67 2.51 4.96
N VAL A 224 12.95 1.63 4.01
CA VAL A 224 12.79 1.86 2.57
C VAL A 224 11.49 1.22 2.11
N VAL A 225 10.61 2.00 1.49
CA VAL A 225 9.36 1.53 0.89
C VAL A 225 9.48 1.58 -0.63
N ILE A 226 9.27 0.45 -1.30
CA ILE A 226 9.15 0.35 -2.76
C ILE A 226 7.67 0.19 -3.08
N ALA A 227 7.05 1.26 -3.59
CA ALA A 227 5.60 1.36 -3.78
C ALA A 227 5.20 1.30 -5.26
N GLY A 228 3.98 0.86 -5.51
CA GLY A 228 3.27 0.93 -6.80
C GLY A 228 2.98 -0.44 -7.40
N LYS A 229 4.00 -1.29 -7.54
CA LYS A 229 3.88 -2.57 -8.26
C LYS A 229 3.53 -3.76 -7.38
N GLY A 230 3.91 -3.76 -6.11
CA GLY A 230 3.63 -4.86 -5.17
C GLY A 230 4.06 -6.24 -5.71
N HIS A 231 3.07 -7.06 -6.09
CA HIS A 231 3.29 -8.42 -6.59
C HIS A 231 3.38 -8.51 -8.13
N GLU A 232 3.30 -7.39 -8.85
CA GLU A 232 3.46 -7.37 -10.30
C GLU A 232 4.89 -7.77 -10.69
N THR A 233 5.01 -8.67 -11.67
CA THR A 233 6.31 -9.22 -12.13
C THR A 233 6.70 -8.71 -13.53
N GLY A 234 6.13 -7.59 -13.97
CA GLY A 234 6.46 -6.99 -15.26
C GLY A 234 6.25 -5.48 -15.27
N GLN A 235 6.96 -4.79 -16.16
CA GLN A 235 6.87 -3.35 -16.37
C GLN A 235 6.51 -3.04 -17.82
N VAL A 236 5.45 -2.27 -18.01
CA VAL A 236 4.87 -2.01 -19.35
C VAL A 236 5.43 -0.74 -19.98
N TYR A 237 6.05 -0.88 -21.16
CA TYR A 237 6.55 0.21 -22.02
C TYR A 237 5.92 0.07 -23.41
N GLY A 238 5.00 0.97 -23.76
CA GLY A 238 4.17 0.85 -24.95
C GLY A 238 3.40 -0.47 -24.96
N THR A 239 3.72 -1.33 -25.92
CA THR A 239 3.18 -2.70 -26.05
C THR A 239 4.10 -3.78 -25.46
N GLU A 240 5.29 -3.42 -25.01
CA GLU A 240 6.29 -4.33 -24.43
C GLU A 240 6.04 -4.51 -22.93
N ILE A 241 6.13 -5.76 -22.45
CA ILE A 241 6.15 -6.09 -21.02
C ILE A 241 7.53 -6.64 -20.70
N ARG A 242 8.33 -5.87 -19.98
CA ARG A 242 9.66 -6.28 -19.50
C ARG A 242 9.52 -7.01 -18.18
N PRO A 243 10.14 -8.19 -17.97
CA PRO A 243 10.17 -8.83 -16.66
C PRO A 243 10.76 -7.89 -15.61
N PHE A 244 10.01 -7.62 -14.53
CA PHE A 244 10.44 -6.75 -13.45
C PHE A 244 9.64 -7.03 -12.18
N ASP A 245 10.32 -7.47 -11.12
CA ASP A 245 9.74 -7.77 -9.82
C ASP A 245 10.53 -6.97 -8.76
N ASP A 246 9.87 -5.99 -8.12
CA ASP A 246 10.48 -5.09 -7.13
C ASP A 246 11.22 -5.86 -6.02
N ARG A 247 10.63 -6.98 -5.56
CA ARG A 247 11.18 -7.80 -4.50
C ARG A 247 12.44 -8.53 -4.96
N GLN A 248 12.42 -9.10 -6.16
CA GLN A 248 13.61 -9.77 -6.72
C GLN A 248 14.73 -8.78 -6.95
N VAL A 249 14.43 -7.62 -7.52
CA VAL A 249 15.40 -6.55 -7.77
C VAL A 249 16.02 -6.07 -6.45
N ALA A 250 15.22 -5.83 -5.41
CA ALA A 250 15.73 -5.45 -4.10
C ALA A 250 16.64 -6.54 -3.50
N LEU A 251 16.25 -7.82 -3.55
CA LEU A 251 17.08 -8.93 -3.07
C LEU A 251 18.41 -9.04 -3.82
N GLU A 252 18.40 -8.92 -5.15
CA GLU A 252 19.61 -8.96 -5.96
C GLU A 252 20.56 -7.82 -5.59
N LEU A 253 20.05 -6.60 -5.44
CA LEU A 253 20.86 -5.42 -5.11
C LEU A 253 21.45 -5.52 -3.71
N LEU A 254 20.67 -5.98 -2.72
CA LEU A 254 21.14 -6.19 -1.35
C LEU A 254 22.16 -7.32 -1.25
N GLY A 255 21.94 -8.43 -1.96
CA GLY A 255 22.86 -9.56 -1.99
C GLY A 255 24.18 -9.27 -2.71
N SER A 256 24.20 -8.33 -3.66
CA SER A 256 25.42 -7.96 -4.40
C SER A 256 26.38 -7.07 -3.60
N GLY A 257 25.94 -6.49 -2.49
CA GLY A 257 26.73 -5.60 -1.64
C GLY A 257 27.50 -6.28 -0.52
N ALA A 258 27.39 -7.61 -0.37
CA ALA A 258 28.01 -8.39 0.71
C ALA A 258 29.34 -9.07 0.30
N ALA A 259 29.98 -8.63 -0.79
CA ALA A 259 31.25 -9.15 -1.29
C ALA A 259 32.44 -8.21 -0.99
#